data_AF-X0VSS8-F1
#
_entry.id   AF-X0VSS8-F1
#
_cell.length_a   1.000
_cell.length_b   1.000
_cell.length_c   1.000
_cell.angle_alpha   90.00
_cell.angle_beta   90.00
_cell.angle_gamma   90.00
#
_symmetry.space_group_name_H-M   'P 1'
#
loop_
_entity.id
_entity.type
_entity.pdbx_description
1 polymer ?
#
loop_
_entity_poly.entity_id
_entity_poly.type
_entity_poly.pdbx_seq_one_letter_code
_entity_poly.pdbx_strand_id
1 'polypeptide(L)' 'GAVARRNARFWRRTMEDIEQTEDDLAHAIELLGKHGTLSDTIERARHYGAIARDALGIFPESEIKTSLIDVVDFSIERAY' A
#
# COMPACT_ATOMS: atom_id res chain seq x y z
N GLY A 1 -20.83 -6.16 -13.10
CA GLY A 1 -22.02 -6.74 -12.43
C GLY A 1 -22.59 -5.81 -11.35
N ALA A 2 -23.73 -6.15 -10.76
CA ALA A 2 -24.40 -5.30 -9.75
C ALA A 2 -23.53 -4.96 -8.53
N VAL A 3 -22.65 -5.90 -8.12
CA VAL A 3 -21.68 -5.70 -7.02
C VAL A 3 -20.68 -4.58 -7.33
N ALA A 4 -20.10 -4.56 -8.53
CA ALA A 4 -19.15 -3.51 -8.93
C ALA A 4 -19.78 -2.11 -8.89
N ARG A 5 -21.05 -1.99 -9.31
CA ARG A 5 -21.80 -0.71 -9.24
C ARG A 5 -22.08 -0.27 -7.81
N ARG A 6 -22.26 -1.20 -6.87
CA ARG A 6 -22.42 -0.89 -5.44
C ARG A 6 -21.12 -0.36 -4.86
N ASN A 7 -19.99 -1.02 -5.15
CA ASN A 7 -18.67 -0.56 -4.69
C ASN A 7 -18.34 0.83 -5.25
N ALA A 8 -18.62 1.08 -6.53
CA ALA A 8 -18.41 2.39 -7.15
C ALA A 8 -19.24 3.51 -6.48
N ARG A 9 -20.51 3.24 -6.15
CA ARG A 9 -21.35 4.21 -5.41
C ARG A 9 -20.84 4.47 -4.00
N PHE A 10 -20.37 3.43 -3.30
CA PHE A 10 -19.78 3.59 -1.98
C PHE A 10 -18.58 4.56 -2.02
N TRP A 11 -17.61 4.28 -2.88
CA TRP A 11 -16.40 5.11 -2.99
C TRP A 11 -16.70 6.54 -3.45
N ARG A 12 -17.66 6.71 -4.36
CA ARG A 12 -18.10 8.04 -4.77
C ARG A 12 -18.63 8.85 -3.58
N ARG A 13 -19.60 8.30 -2.83
CA ARG A 13 -20.16 8.97 -1.67
C ARG A 13 -19.10 9.32 -0.62
N THR A 14 -18.23 8.37 -0.28
CA THR A 14 -17.28 8.54 0.84
C THR A 14 -16.04 9.35 0.48
N MET A 15 -15.60 9.33 -0.79
CA MET A 15 -14.35 9.98 -1.23
C MET A 15 -14.56 11.19 -2.16
N GLU A 16 -15.53 11.15 -3.08
CA GLU A 16 -15.83 12.30 -3.96
C GLU A 16 -16.75 13.30 -3.26
N ASP A 17 -17.85 12.82 -2.68
CA ASP A 17 -18.85 13.68 -2.03
C ASP A 17 -18.48 13.98 -0.56
N ILE A 18 -17.49 13.26 0.00
CA ILE A 18 -16.97 13.40 1.38
C ILE A 18 -18.08 13.16 2.43
N GLU A 19 -19.12 12.42 2.06
CA GLU A 19 -20.23 12.06 2.96
C GLU A 19 -19.89 10.75 3.66
N GLN A 20 -19.48 10.83 4.93
CA GLN A 20 -19.00 9.69 5.72
C GLN A 20 -19.83 9.48 7.00
N THR A 21 -20.05 8.22 7.36
CA THR A 21 -20.62 7.80 8.65
C THR A 21 -19.58 7.02 9.46
N GLU A 22 -19.86 6.76 10.74
CA GLU A 22 -18.95 6.00 11.63
C GLU A 22 -18.64 4.58 11.12
N ASP A 23 -19.56 3.97 10.35
CA ASP A 23 -19.42 2.61 9.83
C ASP A 23 -18.58 2.54 8.53
N ASP A 24 -18.36 3.66 7.85
CA ASP A 24 -17.77 3.67 6.51
C ASP A 24 -16.32 3.21 6.50
N LEU A 25 -15.56 3.51 7.55
CA LEU A 25 -14.18 3.04 7.68
C LEU A 25 -14.13 1.50 7.80
N ALA A 26 -14.98 0.92 8.65
CA ALA A 26 -15.05 -0.52 8.82
C ALA A 26 -15.44 -1.21 7.51
N HIS A 27 -16.43 -0.66 6.79
CA HIS A 27 -16.84 -1.20 5.50
C HIS A 27 -15.76 -1.06 4.41
N ALA A 28 -15.04 0.07 4.39
CA ALA A 28 -13.91 0.27 3.48
C ALA A 28 -12.82 -0.78 3.71
N ILE A 29 -12.45 -1.05 4.97
CA ILE A 29 -11.46 -2.08 5.34
C ILE A 29 -11.93 -3.47 4.88
N GLU A 30 -13.21 -3.82 5.09
CA GLU A 30 -13.78 -5.08 4.62
C GLU A 30 -13.71 -5.21 3.09
N LEU A 31 -14.06 -4.13 2.36
CA LEU A 31 -13.99 -4.11 0.89
C LEU A 31 -12.56 -4.29 0.38
N LEU A 32 -11.58 -3.60 0.98
CA LEU A 32 -10.17 -3.73 0.64
C LEU A 32 -9.66 -5.15 0.90
N GLY A 33 -10.02 -5.75 2.03
CA GLY A 33 -9.69 -7.13 2.36
C GLY A 33 -10.32 -8.13 1.38
N LYS A 34 -11.60 -7.95 1.04
CA LYS A 34 -12.34 -8.82 0.12
C LYS A 34 -11.75 -8.89 -1.29
N HIS A 35 -11.16 -7.78 -1.76
CA HIS A 35 -10.54 -7.72 -3.09
C HIS A 35 -9.03 -7.95 -3.06
N GLY A 36 -8.45 -8.30 -1.91
CA GLY A 36 -7.01 -8.58 -1.79
C GLY A 36 -6.10 -7.37 -1.93
N THR A 37 -6.64 -6.15 -1.99
CA THR A 37 -5.87 -4.95 -2.35
C THR A 37 -4.79 -4.59 -1.33
N LEU A 38 -4.95 -5.01 -0.08
CA LEU A 38 -3.92 -4.84 0.96
C LEU A 38 -2.67 -5.67 0.65
N SER A 39 -2.85 -6.93 0.26
CA SER A 39 -1.75 -7.81 -0.14
C SER A 39 -1.06 -7.28 -1.40
N ASP A 40 -1.84 -6.90 -2.41
CA ASP A 40 -1.32 -6.33 -3.66
C ASP A 40 -0.50 -5.06 -3.40
N THR A 41 -0.93 -4.23 -2.43
CA THR A 41 -0.20 -3.02 -2.04
C THR A 41 1.15 -3.35 -1.38
N ILE A 42 1.21 -4.37 -0.52
CA ILE A 42 2.46 -4.84 0.12
C ILE A 42 3.40 -5.44 -0.94
N GLU A 43 2.90 -6.23 -1.87
CA GLU A 43 3.69 -6.78 -2.97
C GLU A 43 4.30 -5.67 -3.83
N ARG A 44 3.52 -4.63 -4.15
CA ARG A 44 4.04 -3.44 -4.85
C ARG A 44 5.11 -2.72 -4.05
N ALA A 45 4.93 -2.56 -2.73
CA ALA A 45 5.96 -1.95 -1.88
C ALA A 45 7.27 -2.75 -1.90
N ARG A 46 7.21 -4.08 -1.81
CA ARG A 46 8.37 -4.97 -1.95
C ARG A 46 9.05 -4.84 -3.30
N HIS A 47 8.27 -4.74 -4.37
CA HIS A 47 8.79 -4.55 -5.73
C HIS A 47 9.60 -3.25 -5.84
N TYR A 48 9.08 -2.14 -5.33
CA TYR A 48 9.85 -0.88 -5.31
C TYR A 48 11.07 -0.94 -4.39
N GLY A 49 10.99 -1.67 -3.27
CA GLY A 49 12.13 -1.94 -2.41
C GLY A 49 13.26 -2.66 -3.14
N ALA A 50 12.94 -3.69 -3.94
CA ALA A 50 13.92 -4.39 -4.76
C ALA A 50 14.60 -3.45 -5.76
N ILE A 51 13.82 -2.60 -6.47
CA ILE A 51 14.38 -1.59 -7.39
C ILE A 51 15.32 -0.62 -6.67
N ALA A 52 14.95 -0.17 -5.47
CA ALA A 52 15.78 0.74 -4.69
C ALA A 52 17.11 0.08 -4.25
N ARG A 53 17.07 -1.18 -3.81
CA ARG A 53 18.29 -1.94 -3.46
C ARG A 53 19.17 -2.16 -4.69
N ASP A 54 18.60 -2.51 -5.84
CA ASP A 54 19.33 -2.69 -7.09
C ASP A 54 20.02 -1.39 -7.53
N ALA A 55 19.33 -0.25 -7.40
CA ALA A 55 19.90 1.06 -7.70
C ALA A 55 21.09 1.42 -6.80
N LEU A 56 21.12 0.92 -5.55
CA LEU A 56 22.25 1.10 -4.64
C LEU A 56 23.42 0.14 -4.95
N GLY A 57 23.19 -0.91 -5.74
CA GLY A 57 24.18 -1.95 -6.05
C GLY A 57 25.43 -1.43 -6.77
N ILE A 58 25.33 -0.32 -7.51
CA ILE A 58 26.47 0.28 -8.23
C ILE A 58 27.49 0.98 -7.31
N PHE A 59 27.10 1.29 -6.08
CA PHE A 59 27.96 1.99 -5.13
C PHE A 59 28.83 1.01 -4.34
N PRO A 60 30.07 1.41 -3.99
CA PRO A 60 30.91 0.61 -3.12
C PRO A 60 30.27 0.43 -1.73
N GLU A 61 30.66 -0.63 -1.04
CA GLU A 61 30.24 -0.88 0.33
C GLU A 61 30.65 0.29 1.24
N SER A 62 29.69 0.82 1.99
CA SER A 62 29.86 1.93 2.91
C SER A 62 28.74 1.93 3.94
N GLU A 63 29.00 2.54 5.09
CA GLU A 63 27.99 2.72 6.15
C GLU A 63 26.73 3.44 5.65
N ILE A 64 26.89 4.38 4.72
CA ILE A 64 25.78 5.10 4.10
C ILE A 64 24.94 4.16 3.23
N LYS A 65 25.57 3.33 2.39
CA LYS A 65 24.87 2.34 1.56
C LYS A 65 24.05 1.38 2.44
N THR A 66 24.65 0.87 3.51
CA THR A 66 23.96 0.00 4.47
C THR A 66 22.77 0.72 5.11
N SER A 67 22.97 1.95 5.61
CA SER A 67 21.90 2.74 6.23
C SER A 67 20.71 2.97 5.29
N LEU A 68 20.97 3.23 4.00
CA LEU A 68 19.92 3.40 3.01
C LEU A 68 19.16 2.11 2.73
N ILE A 69 19.84 0.96 2.71
CA ILE A 69 19.18 -0.35 2.58
C ILE A 69 18.28 -0.60 3.81
N ASP A 70 18.77 -0.33 5.02
CA ASP A 70 17.99 -0.51 6.25
C ASP A 70 16.72 0.36 6.26
N VAL A 71 16.81 1.59 5.73
CA VAL A 71 15.64 2.48 5.58
C VAL A 71 14.61 1.91 4.59
N VAL A 72 15.05 1.28 3.49
CA VAL A 72 14.14 0.61 2.55
C VAL A 72 13.42 -0.54 3.24
N ASP A 73 14.16 -1.37 3.98
CA ASP A 73 13.63 -2.54 4.68
C ASP A 73 12.60 -2.14 5.73
N PHE A 74 12.96 -1.19 6.60
CA PHE A 74 12.06 -0.64 7.62
C PHE A 74 10.75 -0.10 7.03
N SER A 75 10.83 0.61 5.89
CA SER A 75 9.66 1.21 5.24
C SER A 75 8.65 0.17 4.76
N ILE A 76 9.10 -1.06 4.45
CA ILE A 76 8.27 -2.15 3.95
C ILE A 76 7.79 -3.04 5.11
N GLU A 77 8.66 -3.33 6.07
CA GLU A 77 8.39 -4.26 7.16
C GLU A 77 7.50 -3.68 8.25
N ARG A 78 7.41 -2.36 8.40
CA ARG A 78 6.47 -1.69 9.32
C ARG A 78 5.00 -2.05 9.09
N ALA A 79 4.67 -2.63 7.92
CA ALA A 79 3.33 -3.12 7.61
C ALA A 79 2.98 -4.44 8.30
N TYR A 80 3.91 -5.06 9.03
CA TYR A 80 3.73 -6.31 9.80
C TYR A 80 3.67 -6.08 11.31
#